data_AF-D1A5M1-F1
#
_entry.id   AF-D1A5M1-F1
#
_cell.length_a   1.000
_cell.length_b   1.000
_cell.length_c   1.000
_cell.angle_alpha   90.00
_cell.angle_beta   90.00
_cell.angle_gamma   90.00
#
_symmetry.space_group_name_H-M   'P 1'
#
loop_
_entity.id
_entity.type
_entity.pdbx_description
1 polymer ?
#
loop_
_entity_poly.entity_id
_entity_poly.type
_entity_poly.pdbx_seq_one_letter_code
_entity_poly.pdbx_strand_id
1 'polypeptide(L)'
;MLGRVKVKSLLALSGAAVGTVAATVGIVAVLLDGGEGTGDRGTVRPEASATGPVGEIAAVLRKHGATECKDERNRVECRYRDRYVAAQILDPKLGLTLRSVLAVWKTGAAQAATGDRAPFAILVGDGWLVTGPDAFVEAVRPELSGRIIYCDRPYSTCK
;
A
#
# COMPACT_ATOMS: atom_id res chain seq x y z
N MET A 1 -13.61 -40.54 -43.08
CA MET A 1 -13.33 -39.10 -42.90
C MET A 1 -14.67 -38.38 -42.77
N LEU A 2 -15.12 -38.17 -41.53
CA LEU A 2 -16.43 -37.60 -41.23
C LEU A 2 -16.31 -36.13 -40.77
N GLY A 3 -17.12 -35.28 -41.40
CA GLY A 3 -17.89 -34.23 -40.71
C GLY A 3 -17.19 -32.92 -40.38
N ARG A 4 -17.30 -31.93 -41.29
CA ARG A 4 -17.32 -30.51 -40.91
C ARG A 4 -18.63 -30.22 -40.16
N VAL A 5 -18.56 -29.92 -38.87
CA VAL A 5 -19.70 -29.35 -38.12
C VAL A 5 -19.40 -27.88 -37.83
N LYS A 6 -20.17 -27.02 -38.49
CA LYS A 6 -20.12 -25.56 -38.39
C LYS A 6 -20.88 -25.14 -37.14
N VAL A 7 -20.17 -24.62 -36.14
CA VAL A 7 -20.76 -24.09 -34.91
C VAL A 7 -21.53 -22.80 -35.25
N LYS A 8 -22.87 -22.88 -35.20
CA LYS A 8 -23.76 -21.71 -35.12
C LYS A 8 -23.97 -21.43 -33.63
N SER A 9 -23.30 -20.40 -33.08
CA SER A 9 -23.69 -19.86 -31.78
C SER A 9 -24.50 -18.59 -31.96
N LEU A 10 -25.67 -18.63 -31.36
CA LEU A 10 -26.74 -17.66 -31.39
C LEU A 10 -26.35 -16.44 -30.55
N LEU A 11 -26.49 -15.27 -31.16
CA LEU A 11 -26.66 -13.99 -30.50
C LEU A 11 -27.91 -14.05 -29.60
N ALA A 12 -27.74 -13.84 -28.30
CA ALA A 12 -28.73 -13.19 -27.43
C ALA A 12 -28.16 -13.05 -26.02
N LEU A 13 -27.71 -11.86 -25.66
CA LEU A 13 -27.69 -11.38 -24.28
C LEU A 13 -27.98 -9.88 -24.33
N SER A 14 -29.27 -9.60 -24.50
CA SER A 14 -29.90 -8.34 -24.15
C SER A 14 -29.88 -8.19 -22.64
N GLY A 15 -29.28 -7.10 -22.16
CA GLY A 15 -29.28 -6.69 -20.77
C GLY A 15 -29.09 -5.19 -20.68
N ALA A 16 -30.20 -4.46 -20.76
CA ALA A 16 -30.23 -3.04 -20.47
C ALA A 16 -30.03 -2.82 -18.97
N ALA A 17 -29.06 -1.99 -18.60
CA ALA A 17 -29.02 -1.34 -17.30
C ALA A 17 -28.88 0.16 -17.55
N VAL A 18 -30.05 0.81 -17.65
CA VAL A 18 -30.20 2.26 -17.48
C VAL A 18 -30.04 2.53 -15.99
N GLY A 19 -29.11 3.41 -15.63
CA GLY A 19 -28.83 3.76 -14.24
C GLY A 19 -28.03 5.05 -14.16
N THR A 20 -28.64 6.16 -14.56
CA THR A 20 -28.18 7.52 -14.29
C THR A 20 -28.25 7.78 -12.79
N VAL A 21 -27.10 8.06 -12.15
CA VAL A 21 -27.08 8.76 -10.86
C VAL A 21 -26.19 9.99 -11.02
N ALA A 22 -26.83 11.13 -11.26
CA ALA A 22 -26.22 12.43 -11.06
C ALA A 22 -26.37 12.77 -9.58
N ALA A 23 -25.26 12.82 -8.86
CA ALA A 23 -25.18 13.50 -7.58
C ALA A 23 -24.03 14.51 -7.68
N THR A 24 -24.39 15.72 -8.10
CA THR A 24 -23.62 16.93 -7.90
C THR A 24 -23.27 17.08 -6.42
N VAL A 25 -21.99 17.05 -6.09
CA VAL A 25 -21.47 17.72 -4.89
C VAL A 25 -20.56 18.83 -5.37
N GLY A 26 -21.20 19.92 -5.81
CA GLY A 26 -20.57 21.22 -5.78
C GLY A 26 -20.70 21.74 -4.34
N ILE A 27 -19.57 21.94 -3.66
CA ILE A 27 -19.53 22.87 -2.54
C ILE A 27 -18.60 23.99 -2.97
N VAL A 28 -19.24 25.05 -3.44
CA VAL A 28 -18.69 26.38 -3.61
C VAL A 28 -18.32 26.91 -2.23
N ALA A 29 -17.15 27.54 -2.15
CA ALA A 29 -16.69 28.32 -1.02
C ALA A 29 -17.78 29.30 -0.53
N VAL A 30 -18.16 29.20 0.74
CA VAL A 30 -18.92 30.25 1.43
C VAL A 30 -17.93 31.00 2.30
N LEU A 31 -17.51 32.17 1.82
CA LEU A 31 -17.04 33.27 2.66
C LEU A 31 -18.27 34.10 3.02
N LEU A 32 -18.63 34.17 4.30
CA LEU A 32 -19.39 35.27 4.93
C LEU A 32 -19.29 35.15 6.46
N ASP A 33 -18.44 36.01 7.02
CA ASP A 33 -18.57 36.85 8.22
C ASP A 33 -19.19 36.32 9.54
N GLY A 34 -18.42 36.46 10.63
CA GLY A 34 -18.91 36.91 11.93
C GLY A 34 -19.06 35.85 13.04
N GLY A 35 -18.15 35.86 14.03
CA GLY A 35 -18.44 35.31 15.37
C GLY A 35 -17.22 34.73 16.09
N GLU A 36 -16.69 35.48 17.06
CA GLU A 36 -15.72 35.03 18.05
C GLU A 36 -16.12 33.69 18.68
N GLY A 37 -15.22 32.72 18.57
CA GLY A 37 -15.23 31.50 19.34
C GLY A 37 -13.79 31.05 19.51
N THR A 38 -13.23 31.27 20.70
CA THR A 38 -11.95 30.74 21.15
C THR A 38 -11.93 29.22 20.99
N GLY A 39 -11.56 28.76 19.80
CA GLY A 39 -11.36 27.37 19.46
C GLY A 39 -9.88 27.06 19.59
N ASP A 40 -9.56 26.34 20.66
CA ASP A 40 -8.31 25.66 20.90
C ASP A 40 -7.68 25.16 19.58
N ARG A 41 -6.41 25.51 19.33
CA ARG A 41 -5.61 24.91 18.24
C ARG A 41 -5.27 23.48 18.64
N GLY A 42 -6.29 22.64 18.77
CA GLY A 42 -6.16 21.21 18.71
C GLY A 42 -5.68 20.88 17.31
N THR A 43 -4.39 20.58 17.19
CA THR A 43 -3.84 19.82 16.06
C THR A 43 -4.84 18.75 15.68
N VAL A 44 -5.47 18.88 14.52
CA VAL A 44 -6.34 17.86 13.94
C VAL A 44 -5.46 16.64 13.71
N ARG A 45 -5.39 15.77 14.72
CA ARG A 45 -4.85 14.44 14.59
C ARG A 45 -5.78 13.73 13.61
N PRO A 46 -5.28 13.18 12.49
CA PRO A 46 -6.12 12.42 11.58
C PRO A 46 -6.89 11.38 12.39
N GLU A 47 -8.21 11.34 12.17
CA GLU A 47 -9.09 10.35 12.77
C GLU A 47 -8.47 8.96 12.52
N ALA A 48 -8.27 8.19 13.59
CA ALA A 48 -7.70 6.87 13.49
C ALA A 48 -8.54 6.06 12.50
N SER A 49 -7.92 5.67 11.38
CA SER A 49 -8.62 5.02 10.28
C SER A 49 -9.25 3.72 10.79
N ALA A 50 -10.48 3.43 10.37
CA ALA A 50 -11.23 2.21 10.72
C ALA A 50 -10.50 0.89 10.33
N THR A 51 -9.35 1.01 9.65
CA THR A 51 -8.51 -0.04 9.10
C THR A 51 -7.29 -0.39 9.96
N GLY A 52 -7.06 0.33 11.06
CA GLY A 52 -5.86 0.18 11.90
C GLY A 52 -4.56 0.58 11.18
N PRO A 53 -3.41 0.54 11.87
CA PRO A 53 -2.13 1.05 11.35
C PRO A 53 -1.66 0.31 10.08
N VAL A 54 -2.01 -0.97 9.90
CA VAL A 54 -1.67 -1.72 8.69
C VAL A 54 -2.41 -1.18 7.47
N GLY A 55 -3.69 -0.82 7.61
CA GLY A 55 -4.49 -0.31 6.51
C GLY A 55 -4.12 1.11 6.12
N GLU A 56 -3.67 1.93 7.07
CA GLU A 56 -3.09 3.25 6.79
C GLU A 56 -1.81 3.13 5.94
N ILE A 57 -0.88 2.25 6.32
CA ILE A 57 0.32 2.00 5.51
C ILE A 57 -0.07 1.45 4.13
N ALA A 58 -0.97 0.47 4.07
CA ALA A 58 -1.41 -0.11 2.80
C ALA A 58 -2.07 0.92 1.88
N ALA A 59 -2.82 1.89 2.42
CA ALA A 59 -3.38 2.99 1.66
C ALA A 59 -2.29 3.88 1.05
N VAL A 60 -1.24 4.21 1.81
CA VAL A 60 -0.09 4.96 1.29
C VAL A 60 0.62 4.17 0.20
N LEU A 61 0.88 2.87 0.39
CA LEU A 61 1.53 2.04 -0.65
C LEU A 61 0.75 2.09 -1.97
N ARG A 62 -0.57 1.92 -1.91
CA ARG A 62 -1.46 1.95 -3.08
C ARG A 62 -1.51 3.32 -3.75
N LYS A 63 -1.59 4.38 -2.95
CA LYS A 63 -1.52 5.78 -3.44
C LYS A 63 -0.26 6.04 -4.25
N HIS A 64 0.85 5.39 -3.87
CA HIS A 64 2.15 5.47 -4.57
C HIS A 64 2.33 4.43 -5.68
N GLY A 65 1.25 3.75 -6.09
CA GLY A 65 1.21 2.87 -7.26
C GLY A 65 1.51 1.40 -6.96
N ALA A 66 1.50 0.97 -5.70
CA ALA A 66 1.53 -0.45 -5.38
C ALA A 66 0.19 -1.12 -5.77
N THR A 67 0.27 -2.25 -6.46
CA THR A 67 -0.86 -3.04 -6.97
C THR A 67 -0.82 -4.45 -6.41
N GLU A 68 -1.84 -5.27 -6.70
CA GLU A 68 -1.90 -6.68 -6.29
C GLU A 68 -1.70 -6.90 -4.78
N CYS A 69 -2.14 -5.94 -3.97
CA CYS A 69 -1.93 -5.96 -2.54
C CYS A 69 -2.81 -7.03 -1.86
N LYS A 70 -2.18 -7.83 -1.00
CA LYS A 70 -2.82 -8.76 -0.07
C LYS A 70 -2.64 -8.23 1.34
N ASP A 71 -3.75 -7.88 1.97
CA ASP A 71 -3.77 -7.38 3.35
C ASP A 71 -4.01 -8.53 4.32
N GLU A 72 -3.07 -8.74 5.23
CA GLU A 72 -3.19 -9.59 6.41
C GLU A 72 -3.28 -8.71 7.67
N ARG A 73 -3.52 -9.33 8.82
CA ARG A 73 -3.78 -8.60 10.08
C ARG A 73 -2.72 -7.57 10.45
N ASN A 74 -1.44 -7.89 10.21
CA ASN A 74 -0.30 -7.05 10.56
C ASN A 74 0.69 -6.89 9.41
N ARG A 75 0.33 -7.34 8.21
CA ARG A 75 1.23 -7.39 7.06
C ARG A 75 0.48 -7.06 5.80
N VAL A 76 1.14 -6.38 4.87
CA VAL A 76 0.63 -6.21 3.51
C VAL A 76 1.75 -6.58 2.54
N GLU A 77 1.43 -7.36 1.52
CA GLU A 77 2.34 -7.65 0.41
C GLU A 77 1.71 -7.13 -0.88
N CYS A 78 2.47 -6.41 -1.69
CA CYS A 78 2.05 -5.81 -2.95
C CYS A 78 3.10 -6.04 -4.05
N ARG A 79 2.74 -5.62 -5.26
CA ARG A 79 3.64 -5.44 -6.40
C ARG A 79 3.81 -3.98 -6.73
N TYR A 80 4.99 -3.59 -7.22
CA TYR A 80 5.23 -2.29 -7.83
C TYR A 80 6.12 -2.48 -9.06
N ARG A 81 5.55 -2.33 -10.27
CA ARG A 81 6.28 -2.58 -11.54
C ARG A 81 7.00 -3.95 -11.52
N ASP A 82 6.27 -5.00 -11.18
CA ASP A 82 6.73 -6.40 -10.98
C ASP A 82 7.70 -6.63 -9.80
N ARG A 83 8.11 -5.58 -9.10
CA ARG A 83 8.98 -5.66 -7.92
C ARG A 83 8.19 -5.99 -6.67
N TYR A 84 8.85 -6.67 -5.74
CA TYR A 84 8.26 -7.00 -4.44
C TYR A 84 8.16 -5.74 -3.57
N VAL A 85 6.99 -5.53 -2.97
CA VAL A 85 6.78 -4.50 -1.94
C VAL A 85 6.05 -5.16 -0.77
N ALA A 86 6.45 -4.86 0.46
CA ALA A 86 5.71 -5.31 1.63
C ALA A 86 5.80 -4.33 2.78
N ALA A 87 4.82 -4.35 3.68
CA ALA A 87 4.89 -3.70 4.97
C ALA A 87 4.52 -4.65 6.10
N GLN A 88 5.08 -4.40 7.28
CA GLN A 88 4.85 -5.19 8.49
C GLN A 88 4.68 -4.25 9.68
N ILE A 89 3.56 -4.39 10.38
CA ILE A 89 3.37 -3.84 11.73
C ILE A 89 4.02 -4.80 12.72
N LEU A 90 4.81 -4.25 13.64
CA LEU A 90 5.50 -4.96 14.69
C LEU A 90 4.57 -5.06 15.90
N ASP A 91 4.18 -6.29 16.23
CA ASP A 91 3.46 -6.57 17.48
C ASP A 91 4.39 -7.36 18.43
N PRO A 92 4.91 -6.72 19.49
CA PRO A 92 5.75 -7.38 20.48
C PRO A 92 5.06 -8.59 21.15
N LYS A 93 3.72 -8.61 21.23
CA LYS A 93 2.97 -9.74 21.80
C LYS A 93 3.07 -10.99 20.93
N LEU A 94 3.38 -10.83 19.64
CA LEU A 94 3.64 -11.90 18.69
C LEU A 94 5.15 -12.20 18.53
N GLY A 95 6.01 -11.60 19.37
CA GLY A 95 7.46 -11.73 19.27
C GLY A 95 8.08 -10.97 18.09
N LEU A 96 7.30 -10.10 17.42
CA LEU A 96 7.77 -9.28 16.31
C LEU A 96 8.41 -8.02 16.87
N THR A 97 9.74 -8.03 16.96
CA THR A 97 10.52 -6.86 17.38
C THR A 97 11.18 -6.23 16.17
N LEU A 98 11.48 -4.93 16.26
CA LEU A 98 12.22 -4.26 15.19
C LEU A 98 13.55 -4.97 14.91
N ARG A 99 14.28 -5.38 15.95
CA ARG A 99 15.56 -6.08 15.81
C ARG A 99 15.43 -7.39 15.04
N SER A 100 14.47 -8.23 15.41
CA SER A 100 14.29 -9.55 14.78
C SER A 100 13.80 -9.43 13.35
N VAL A 101 12.78 -8.60 13.11
CA VAL A 101 12.20 -8.45 11.77
C VAL A 101 13.15 -7.73 10.83
N LEU A 102 13.83 -6.66 11.27
CA LEU A 102 14.80 -5.95 10.44
C LEU A 102 15.98 -6.84 10.04
N ALA A 103 16.47 -7.70 10.94
CA ALA A 103 17.55 -8.64 10.62
C ALA A 103 17.15 -9.59 9.49
N VAL A 104 15.92 -10.12 9.52
CA VAL A 104 15.38 -10.98 8.45
C VAL A 104 15.19 -10.17 7.16
N TRP A 105 14.64 -8.97 7.23
CA TRP A 105 14.36 -8.16 6.05
C TRP A 105 15.62 -7.72 5.32
N LYS A 106 16.70 -7.41 6.04
CA LYS A 106 18.02 -7.12 5.45
C LYS A 106 18.57 -8.27 4.60
N THR A 107 18.14 -9.50 4.83
CA THR A 107 18.53 -10.63 3.95
C THR A 107 17.91 -10.52 2.56
N GLY A 108 16.82 -9.79 2.38
CA GLY A 108 16.06 -9.75 1.12
C GLY A 108 15.46 -11.10 0.72
N ALA A 109 15.35 -12.08 1.64
CA ALA A 109 14.91 -13.43 1.31
C ALA A 109 13.50 -13.48 0.70
N ALA A 110 12.56 -12.69 1.22
CA ALA A 110 11.19 -12.61 0.69
C ALA A 110 11.17 -12.10 -0.76
N GLN A 111 11.93 -11.05 -1.06
CA GLN A 111 12.06 -10.51 -2.41
C GLN A 111 12.73 -11.51 -3.36
N ALA A 112 13.80 -12.18 -2.91
CA ALA A 112 14.46 -13.22 -3.70
C ALA A 112 13.55 -14.41 -4.01
N ALA A 113 12.64 -14.76 -3.11
CA ALA A 113 11.67 -15.84 -3.31
C ALA A 113 10.67 -15.52 -4.43
N THR A 114 10.44 -14.25 -4.75
CA THR A 114 9.64 -13.83 -5.91
C THR A 114 10.45 -13.70 -7.19
N GLY A 115 11.73 -14.08 -7.19
CA GLY A 115 12.64 -13.90 -8.33
C GLY A 115 13.23 -12.49 -8.48
N ASP A 116 12.88 -11.56 -7.59
CA ASP A 116 13.40 -10.20 -7.61
C ASP A 116 14.79 -10.17 -6.95
N ARG A 117 15.82 -9.82 -7.74
CA ARG A 117 17.23 -9.81 -7.32
C ARG A 117 17.87 -8.44 -7.36
N ALA A 118 17.10 -7.40 -7.63
CA ALA A 118 17.59 -6.04 -7.78
C ALA A 118 17.76 -5.34 -6.42
N PRO A 119 18.41 -4.15 -6.38
CA PRO A 119 18.50 -3.32 -5.18
C PRO A 119 17.13 -3.03 -4.59
N PHE A 120 17.11 -2.86 -3.27
CA PHE A 120 15.91 -2.57 -2.50
C PHE A 120 16.24 -1.76 -1.25
N ALA A 121 15.23 -1.11 -0.71
CA ALA A 121 15.33 -0.31 0.49
C ALA A 121 14.31 -0.77 1.53
N ILE A 122 14.63 -0.54 2.80
CA ILE A 122 13.77 -0.77 3.94
C ILE A 122 13.54 0.57 4.64
N LEU A 123 12.31 1.05 4.68
CA LEU A 123 11.90 2.17 5.51
C LEU A 123 11.48 1.65 6.89
N VAL A 124 12.13 2.18 7.92
CA VAL A 124 11.91 1.84 9.31
C VAL A 124 11.20 3.00 9.99
N GLY A 125 9.99 2.75 10.49
CA GLY A 125 9.25 3.67 11.34
C GLY A 125 9.09 3.16 12.76
N ASP A 126 8.24 3.84 13.53
CA ASP A 126 7.94 3.46 14.91
C ASP A 126 6.92 2.31 14.93
N GLY A 127 7.39 1.10 15.23
CA GLY A 127 6.54 -0.08 15.28
C GLY A 127 6.16 -0.68 13.92
N TRP A 128 6.84 -0.32 12.83
CA TRP A 128 6.59 -0.91 11.50
C TRP A 128 7.79 -0.83 10.54
N LEU A 129 7.71 -1.59 9.46
CA LEU A 129 8.69 -1.65 8.37
C LEU A 129 8.00 -1.65 7.01
N VAL A 130 8.59 -1.01 6.00
CA VAL A 130 8.20 -1.10 4.58
C VAL A 130 9.44 -1.48 3.76
N THR A 131 9.30 -2.38 2.79
CA THR A 131 10.38 -2.79 1.87
C THR A 131 9.90 -2.67 0.45
N GLY A 132 10.81 -2.32 -0.46
CA GLY A 132 10.54 -2.23 -1.88
C GLY A 132 11.70 -1.62 -2.66
N PRO A 133 11.53 -1.32 -3.95
CA PRO A 133 12.53 -0.60 -4.73
C PRO A 133 12.84 0.77 -4.12
N ASP A 134 14.11 1.19 -4.20
CA ASP A 134 14.61 2.44 -3.59
C ASP A 134 13.73 3.65 -3.90
N ALA A 135 13.46 3.89 -5.19
CA ALA A 135 12.64 5.02 -5.63
C ALA A 135 11.20 4.98 -5.07
N PHE A 136 10.63 3.79 -4.88
CA PHE A 136 9.29 3.64 -4.30
C PHE A 136 9.32 3.93 -2.80
N VAL A 137 10.33 3.40 -2.09
CA VAL A 137 10.52 3.62 -0.65
C VAL A 137 10.80 5.09 -0.33
N GLU A 138 11.58 5.76 -1.18
CA GLU A 138 11.82 7.20 -1.08
C GLU A 138 10.56 8.03 -1.32
N ALA A 139 9.70 7.61 -2.25
CA ALA A 139 8.44 8.28 -2.55
C ALA A 139 7.43 8.20 -1.40
N VAL A 140 7.32 7.06 -0.71
CA VAL A 140 6.37 6.89 0.41
C VAL A 140 6.89 7.48 1.73
N ARG A 141 8.21 7.68 1.88
CA ARG A 141 8.83 8.16 3.12
C ARG A 141 8.26 9.48 3.67
N PRO A 142 7.99 10.53 2.87
CA PRO A 142 7.45 11.79 3.40
C PRO A 142 6.11 11.63 4.11
N GLU A 143 5.28 10.66 3.70
CA GLU A 143 3.97 10.41 4.30
C GLU A 143 4.06 9.48 5.51
N LEU A 144 4.89 8.44 5.43
CA LEU A 144 5.01 7.47 6.52
C LEU A 144 5.95 7.93 7.64
N SER A 145 6.92 8.80 7.32
CA SER A 145 8.05 9.18 8.18
C SER A 145 8.93 7.98 8.57
N GLY A 146 10.26 8.18 8.61
CA GLY A 146 11.16 7.11 9.02
C GLY A 146 12.55 7.19 8.42
N ARG A 147 13.37 6.19 8.78
CA ARG A 147 14.75 6.03 8.32
C ARG A 147 14.81 4.97 7.23
N ILE A 148 15.45 5.30 6.11
CA ILE A 148 15.72 4.33 5.03
C ILE A 148 17.04 3.61 5.32
N ILE A 149 17.06 2.32 5.02
CA ILE A 149 18.23 1.46 4.93
C ILE A 149 18.26 0.94 3.50
N TYR A 150 19.38 1.10 2.80
CA TYR A 150 19.52 0.67 1.41
C TYR A 150 20.25 -0.66 1.35
N CYS A 151 19.82 -1.58 0.49
CA CYS A 151 20.41 -2.89 0.32
C CYS A 151 20.77 -3.11 -1.15
N ASP A 152 22.02 -3.50 -1.41
CA ASP A 152 22.54 -3.59 -2.79
C ASP A 152 21.79 -4.65 -3.63
N ARG A 153 21.37 -5.75 -2.99
CA ARG A 153 20.54 -6.86 -3.54
C ARG A 153 20.23 -7.88 -2.44
N PRO A 154 19.31 -8.84 -2.65
CA PRO A 154 19.09 -9.92 -1.71
C PRO A 154 20.37 -10.72 -1.40
N TYR A 155 20.52 -11.11 -0.13
CA TYR A 155 21.66 -11.80 0.45
C TYR A 155 22.99 -11.05 0.29
N SER A 156 22.93 -9.72 0.36
CA SER A 156 24.10 -8.83 0.26
C SER A 156 24.12 -7.82 1.40
N THR A 157 25.05 -6.88 1.33
CA THR A 157 25.19 -5.76 2.25
C THR A 157 24.03 -4.78 2.19
N CYS A 158 23.70 -4.24 3.36
CA CYS A 158 22.81 -3.11 3.53
C CYS A 158 23.53 -1.98 4.28
N LYS A 159 23.22 -0.73 3.95
CA LYS A 159 23.84 0.50 4.44
C LYS A 159 22.78 1.40 5.07
#